data_AF-A0A944GGY2-F1
#
_entry.id   AF-A0A944GGY2-F1
#
_cell.length_a   1.000
_cell.length_b   1.000
_cell.length_c   1.000
_cell.angle_alpha   90.00
_cell.angle_beta   90.00
_cell.angle_gamma   90.00
#
_symmetry.space_group_name_H-M   'P 1'
#
loop_
_entity.id
_entity.type
_entity.pdbx_description
1 polymer ?
#
loop_
_entity_poly.entity_id
_entity_poly.type
_entity_poly.pdbx_seq_one_letter_code
_entity_poly.pdbx_strand_id
1 'polypeptide(L)' 'MNKKLIEVAIPLQAINEASGREKSIRHGHPSTLHLWWSRKPLATTRAVLWASLVDDPSAHPDRFPTDEAQARERSRLF' A
#
# COMPACT_ATOMS: atom_id res chain seq x y z
N MET A 1 -15.38 -15.07 2.11
CA MET A 1 -14.01 -14.52 2.10
C MET A 1 -14.10 -13.11 2.66
N ASN A 2 -13.28 -12.76 3.65
CA ASN A 2 -13.29 -11.42 4.22
C ASN A 2 -12.76 -10.43 3.18
N LYS A 3 -13.41 -9.27 3.08
CA LYS A 3 -12.99 -8.21 2.16
C LYS A 3 -11.63 -7.69 2.58
N LYS A 4 -10.69 -7.58 1.64
CA LYS A 4 -9.31 -7.15 1.93
C LYS A 4 -9.15 -5.66 1.69
N LEU A 5 -8.20 -5.07 2.40
CA LEU A 5 -7.95 -3.63 2.29
C LEU A 5 -7.52 -3.25 0.85
N ILE A 6 -6.75 -4.10 0.17
CA ILE A 6 -6.35 -3.89 -1.23
C ILE A 6 -7.53 -3.74 -2.20
N GLU A 7 -8.72 -4.26 -1.86
CA GLU A 7 -9.93 -4.17 -2.69
C GLU A 7 -10.68 -2.85 -2.50
N VAL A 8 -10.40 -2.12 -1.41
CA VAL A 8 -11.20 -0.96 -0.99
C VAL A 8 -10.37 0.32 -0.89
N ALA A 9 -9.21 0.25 -0.24
CA ALA A 9 -8.42 1.42 0.09
C ALA A 9 -6.92 1.10 0.07
N ILE A 10 -6.16 1.92 -0.65
CA ILE A 10 -4.70 1.89 -0.62
C ILE A 10 -4.17 3.32 -0.79
N PRO A 11 -3.16 3.77 -0.02
CA PRO A 11 -2.72 5.15 -0.02
C PRO A 11 -1.79 5.40 -1.22
N LEU A 12 -2.39 5.46 -2.42
CA LEU A 12 -1.67 5.55 -3.69
C LEU A 12 -0.69 6.72 -3.73
N GLN A 13 -1.09 7.89 -3.22
CA GLN A 13 -0.24 9.07 -3.21
C GLN A 13 1.05 8.84 -2.41
N ALA A 14 0.95 8.39 -1.16
CA ALA A 14 2.10 8.11 -0.31
C ALA A 14 3.00 7.00 -0.90
N ILE A 15 2.40 5.95 -1.46
CA ILE A 15 3.13 4.89 -2.15
C ILE A 15 3.88 5.43 -3.36
N ASN A 16 3.25 6.28 -4.17
CA ASN A 16 3.84 6.87 -5.37
C ASN A 16 5.00 7.80 -5.03
N GLU A 17 4.84 8.66 -4.02
CA GLU A 17 5.90 9.55 -3.53
C GLU A 17 7.12 8.75 -3.01
N ALA A 18 6.88 7.74 -2.17
CA ALA A 18 7.95 6.87 -1.66
C ALA A 18 8.63 6.06 -2.77
N SER A 19 7.84 5.52 -3.70
CA SER A 19 8.34 4.75 -4.85
C SER A 19 9.13 5.62 -5.83
N GLY A 20 8.71 6.88 -6.02
CA GLY A 20 9.42 7.88 -6.81
C GLY A 20 10.80 8.19 -6.21
N ARG A 21 10.86 8.40 -4.89
CA ARG A 21 12.12 8.58 -4.17
C ARG A 21 13.03 7.37 -4.31
N GLU A 22 12.51 6.15 -4.18
CA GLU A 22 13.32 4.94 -4.34
C GLU A 22 13.92 4.83 -5.75
N LYS A 23 13.13 5.20 -6.77
CA LYS A 23 13.53 5.24 -8.20
C LYS A 23 14.57 6.30 -8.53
N SER A 24 14.68 7.36 -7.73
CA SER A 24 15.66 8.43 -7.97
C SER A 24 17.01 8.21 -7.27
N ILE A 25 17.15 7.19 -6.42
CA ILE A 25 18.44 6.80 -5.83
C ILE A 25 19.32 6.20 -6.92
N ARG A 26 20.31 6.97 -7.37
CA ARG A 26 21.23 6.60 -8.46
C ARG A 26 22.68 6.75 -8.03
N HIS A 27 23.22 5.74 -7.35
CA HIS A 27 24.66 5.67 -7.09
C HIS A 27 25.14 4.22 -7.03
N GLY A 28 26.18 3.88 -7.80
CA GLY A 28 26.93 2.61 -7.71
C GLY A 28 26.19 1.30 -8.01
N HIS A 29 24.89 1.31 -8.30
CA HIS A 29 24.08 0.10 -8.49
C HIS A 29 23.82 -0.19 -9.98
N PRO A 30 23.88 -1.44 -10.47
CA PRO A 30 23.59 -1.80 -11.87
C PRO A 30 22.26 -1.27 -12.42
N SER A 31 21.28 -1.03 -11.56
CA SER A 31 19.99 -0.41 -11.94
C SER A 31 20.10 1.06 -12.38
N THR A 32 21.27 1.70 -12.29
CA THR A 32 21.51 3.02 -12.89
C THR A 32 21.74 2.94 -14.39
N LEU A 33 22.14 1.78 -14.92
CA LEU A 33 22.41 1.57 -16.34
C LEU A 33 21.11 1.30 -17.12
N HIS A 34 20.18 0.54 -16.52
CA HIS A 34 18.93 0.18 -17.18
C HIS A 34 17.86 -0.20 -16.13
N LEU A 35 16.60 0.15 -16.40
CA LEU A 35 15.46 -0.07 -15.48
C LEU A 35 14.80 -1.46 -15.60
N TRP A 36 15.41 -2.36 -16.36
CA TRP A 36 14.87 -3.69 -16.65
C TRP A 36 15.62 -4.80 -15.91
N TRP A 37 14.92 -5.84 -15.44
CA TRP A 37 13.45 -5.93 -15.40
C TRP A 37 12.87 -5.02 -14.31
N SER A 38 11.61 -4.59 -14.49
CA SER A 38 10.89 -3.62 -13.65
C SER A 38 11.37 -3.56 -12.20
N ARG A 39 11.81 -2.37 -11.76
CA ARG A 39 12.12 -2.13 -10.35
C ARG A 39 10.80 -2.18 -9.58
N LYS A 40 10.51 -3.30 -8.90
CA LYS A 40 9.43 -3.40 -7.91
C LYS A 40 9.84 -2.58 -6.69
N PRO A 41 9.35 -1.34 -6.52
CA PRO A 41 9.79 -0.51 -5.41
C PRO A 41 9.39 -1.22 -4.12
N LEU A 42 10.29 -1.23 -3.14
CA LEU A 42 10.06 -1.87 -1.86
C LEU A 42 8.84 -1.27 -1.16
N ALA A 43 8.64 0.05 -1.29
CA ALA A 43 7.46 0.75 -0.80
C ALA A 43 6.16 0.17 -1.39
N THR A 44 6.08 0.05 -2.73
CA THR A 44 4.91 -0.54 -3.40
C THR A 44 4.71 -1.99 -2.96
N THR A 45 5.78 -2.79 -2.95
CA THR A 45 5.69 -4.23 -2.66
C THR A 45 5.20 -4.49 -1.24
N ARG A 46 5.72 -3.74 -0.26
CA ARG A 46 5.29 -3.84 1.13
C ARG A 46 3.84 -3.42 1.32
N ALA A 47 3.44 -2.31 0.71
CA ALA A 47 2.06 -1.81 0.82
C ALA A 47 1.05 -2.80 0.22
N VAL A 48 1.34 -3.33 -0.98
CA VAL A 48 0.50 -4.36 -1.63
C VAL A 48 0.41 -5.62 -0.78
N LEU A 49 1.54 -6.14 -0.29
CA LEU A 49 1.54 -7.34 0.55
C LEU A 49 0.72 -7.14 1.83
N TRP A 50 0.93 -6.03 2.52
CA TRP A 50 0.22 -5.72 3.75
C TRP A 50 -1.30 -5.55 3.48
N ALA A 51 -1.69 -4.83 2.43
CA ALA A 51 -3.10 -4.61 2.09
C ALA A 51 -3.81 -5.89 1.60
N SER A 52 -3.07 -6.87 1.06
CA SER A 52 -3.59 -8.20 0.72
C SER A 52 -3.83 -9.08 1.94
N LEU A 53 -3.10 -8.85 3.04
CA LEU A 53 -3.21 -9.64 4.27
C LEU A 53 -4.29 -9.08 5.21
N VAL A 54 -4.36 -7.75 5.33
CA VAL A 54 -5.26 -7.06 6.26
C VAL A 54 -6.69 -7.00 5.72
N ASP A 55 -7.65 -7.36 6.57
CA ASP A 55 -9.08 -7.23 6.29
C ASP A 55 -9.51 -5.75 6.32
N ASP A 56 -10.38 -5.36 5.39
CA ASP A 56 -11.01 -4.05 5.43
C ASP A 56 -11.95 -3.95 6.66
N PRO A 57 -12.07 -2.77 7.32
CA PRO A 57 -12.97 -2.61 8.45
C PRO A 57 -14.44 -3.01 8.18
N SER A 58 -14.92 -2.94 6.94
CA SER A 58 -16.26 -3.43 6.56
C SER A 58 -16.44 -4.94 6.70
N ALA A 59 -15.36 -5.71 6.82
CA ALA A 59 -15.41 -7.15 7.11
C ALA A 59 -15.73 -7.44 8.60
N HIS A 60 -15.67 -6.43 9.47
CA HIS A 60 -15.92 -6.55 10.91
C HIS A 60 -17.02 -5.57 11.38
N PRO A 61 -18.29 -5.78 10.99
CA PRO A 61 -19.38 -4.86 11.29
C PRO A 61 -19.70 -4.76 12.79
N ASP A 62 -19.30 -5.75 13.59
CA ASP A 62 -19.38 -5.74 15.05
C ASP A 62 -18.42 -4.71 15.68
N ARG A 63 -17.27 -4.47 15.04
CA ARG A 63 -16.24 -3.53 15.51
C ARG A 63 -16.33 -2.16 14.84
N PHE A 64 -16.75 -2.13 13.58
CA PHE A 64 -16.85 -0.92 12.76
C PHE A 64 -18.24 -0.81 12.13
N PRO A 65 -19.28 -0.54 12.94
CA PRO A 65 -20.67 -0.60 12.49
C PRO A 65 -21.07 0.54 11.55
N THR A 66 -20.37 1.67 11.59
CA THR A 66 -20.67 2.85 10.77
C THR A 66 -19.58 3.13 9.74
N ASP A 67 -19.96 3.76 8.63
CA ASP A 67 -19.03 4.18 7.58
C ASP A 67 -17.94 5.13 8.12
N GLU A 68 -18.30 6.00 9.07
CA GLU A 68 -17.34 6.87 9.76
C GLU A 68 -16.33 6.08 10.59
N ALA A 69 -16.77 5.04 11.31
CA ALA A 69 -15.88 4.16 12.08
C ALA A 69 -14.94 3.38 11.15
N GLN A 70 -15.45 2.89 10.02
CA GLN A 70 -14.64 2.24 8.99
C GLN A 70 -13.62 3.21 8.38
N ALA A 71 -14.05 4.43 8.03
CA ALA A 71 -13.17 5.44 7.47
C ALA A 71 -12.06 5.85 8.44
N ARG A 72 -12.40 6.07 9.72
CA ARG A 72 -11.42 6.36 10.78
C ARG A 72 -10.40 5.22 10.93
N GLU A 73 -10.87 3.98 10.90
CA GLU A 73 -9.97 2.83 11.00
C GLU A 73 -9.08 2.71 9.75
N ARG A 74 -9.62 2.90 8.54
CA ARG A 74 -8.82 2.95 7.31
C ARG A 74 -7.73 4.03 7.42
N SER A 75 -8.07 5.23 7.90
CA SER A 75 -7.10 6.30 8.12
C SER A 75 -6.03 5.98 9.17
N ARG A 76 -6.33 5.15 10.18
CA ARG A 76 -5.34 4.68 11.17
C ARG A 76 -4.37 3.64 10.58
N LEU A 77 -4.86 2.87 9.61
CA LEU A 77 -4.09 1.79 8.97
C LEU A 77 -3.09 2.32 7.92
N PHE A 78 -3.16 3.59 7.52
CA PHE A 78 -2.24 4.26 6.58
C PHE A 78 -1.38 5.31 7.28
#